data_AF-A0A673XQ19-F1
#
_entry.id   AF-A0A673XQ19-F1
#
_cell.length_a   1.000
_cell.length_b   1.000
_cell.length_c   1.000
_cell.angle_alpha   90.00
_cell.angle_beta   90.00
_cell.angle_gamma   90.00
#
_symmetry.space_group_name_H-M   'P 1'
#
loop_
_entity.id
_entity.type
_entity.pdbx_description
1 polymer ?
#
loop_
_entity_poly.entity_id
_entity_poly.type
_entity_poly.pdbx_seq_one_letter_code
_entity_poly.pdbx_strand_id
1 'polypeptide(L)'
;METRGCCASICQCFFEYSTPKILIIRSFKVGTLNRITQALVIAYVIGYVCVLNKGYQDTDAVLSSVTTKVKGIALTNTSDLGLRIWDVADYIIPPQEESSFFVLTNLLITLNQTQSHCPEVRHFFKCNLYLTCDHLPSGVQTGKCVRYSAVDKTCEVLAWCPLELDKEPPNPPMLADAENFTVLIKNSIRYPKFNFNKRNILPYVNKTYLEQCVFNRITDPDCPIFRLKDMVTEANEDFQTMAVHGGVMGVQIRWECDLDMPSSWCVPRYTFRRLDNKDPVNNVAPGYNFRFAKYYKNGNNEETRTLIKGFGIRFDVMVFGQAGKFNIVPTLLNVGAGLALLGLVTVVCDWIVLTCMTKKNIYNEQKYSYVDDFQLVSNSFSNLRMTCSILIMQRIVPIQAFWPKSHHTGL
;
A
#
# COMPACT_ATOMS: atom_id res chain seq x y z
N MET A 1 -69.00 29.96 17.58
CA MET A 1 -68.05 29.48 16.55
C MET A 1 -66.86 30.44 16.51
N GLU A 2 -65.95 30.31 17.47
CA GLU A 2 -64.69 31.06 17.54
C GLU A 2 -63.54 30.06 17.45
N THR A 3 -63.19 29.64 16.23
CA THR A 3 -62.03 28.75 15.97
C THR A 3 -61.33 29.13 14.66
N ARG A 4 -61.35 30.42 14.27
CA ARG A 4 -60.66 30.91 13.06
C ARG A 4 -59.36 31.69 13.32
N GLY A 5 -59.01 32.01 14.58
CA GLY A 5 -57.81 32.82 14.89
C GLY A 5 -56.49 32.05 14.88
N CYS A 6 -56.47 30.81 15.37
CA CYS A 6 -55.20 30.07 15.56
C CYS A 6 -54.64 29.50 14.26
N CYS A 7 -55.47 28.87 13.41
CA CYS A 7 -55.03 28.36 12.09
C CYS A 7 -54.59 29.47 11.14
N ALA A 8 -55.26 30.63 11.14
CA ALA A 8 -54.86 31.77 10.32
C ALA A 8 -53.51 32.36 10.76
N SER A 9 -53.28 32.44 12.06
CA SER A 9 -52.01 32.93 12.64
C SER A 9 -50.86 31.93 12.42
N ILE A 10 -51.11 30.61 12.51
CA ILE A 10 -50.10 29.58 12.20
C ILE A 10 -49.74 29.57 10.72
N CYS A 11 -50.73 29.72 9.82
CA CYS A 11 -50.46 29.85 8.38
C CYS A 11 -49.67 31.13 8.08
N GLN A 12 -49.99 32.26 8.71
CA GLN A 12 -49.21 33.50 8.52
C GLN A 12 -47.75 33.33 8.96
N CYS A 13 -47.50 32.76 10.14
CA CYS A 13 -46.12 32.47 10.57
C CYS A 13 -45.38 31.51 9.62
N PHE A 14 -46.08 30.54 9.00
CA PHE A 14 -45.48 29.62 8.02
C PHE A 14 -45.13 30.28 6.69
N PHE A 15 -45.82 31.35 6.29
CA PHE A 15 -45.57 32.10 5.06
C PHE A 15 -44.80 33.41 5.27
N GLU A 16 -44.35 33.69 6.49
CA GLU A 16 -43.48 34.83 6.79
C GLU A 16 -42.02 34.53 6.38
N TYR A 17 -41.51 35.31 5.42
CA TYR A 17 -40.12 35.24 4.98
C TYR A 17 -39.31 36.35 5.64
N SER A 18 -38.47 35.99 6.61
CA SER A 18 -37.58 36.93 7.29
C SER A 18 -36.29 37.14 6.51
N THR A 19 -35.93 38.40 6.24
CA THR A 19 -34.66 38.77 5.59
C THR A 19 -33.82 39.67 6.48
N PRO A 20 -32.49 39.48 6.53
CA PRO A 20 -31.63 40.38 7.26
C PRO A 20 -31.52 41.73 6.53
N LYS A 21 -31.52 42.83 7.28
CA LYS A 21 -31.20 44.16 6.75
C LYS A 21 -29.69 44.22 6.46
N ILE A 22 -29.31 44.53 5.22
CA ILE A 22 -27.90 44.53 4.77
C ILE A 22 -27.34 45.94 4.78
N LEU A 23 -26.15 46.13 5.36
CA LEU A 23 -25.38 47.38 5.29
C LEU A 23 -24.47 47.38 4.06
N ILE A 24 -24.61 48.36 3.18
CA ILE A 24 -23.79 48.50 1.97
C ILE A 24 -22.72 49.58 2.20
N ILE A 25 -21.46 49.17 2.37
CA ILE A 25 -20.33 50.09 2.53
C ILE A 25 -19.74 50.45 1.16
N ARG A 26 -19.94 51.69 0.70
CA ARG A 26 -19.35 52.20 -0.53
C ARG A 26 -17.94 52.74 -0.27
N SER A 27 -16.93 51.88 -0.34
CA SER A 27 -15.51 52.23 -0.20
C SER A 27 -14.63 51.40 -1.13
N PHE A 28 -13.75 52.06 -1.88
CA PHE A 28 -12.82 51.37 -2.80
C PHE A 28 -11.91 50.40 -2.04
N LYS A 29 -11.33 50.82 -0.91
CA LYS A 29 -10.41 49.98 -0.11
C LYS A 29 -11.09 48.71 0.42
N VAL A 30 -12.30 48.84 0.97
CA VAL A 30 -13.08 47.70 1.52
C VAL A 30 -13.56 46.78 0.41
N GLY A 31 -14.07 47.36 -0.68
CA GLY A 31 -14.51 46.61 -1.84
C GLY A 31 -13.39 45.79 -2.45
N THR A 32 -12.21 46.39 -2.65
CA THR A 32 -11.02 45.70 -3.17
C THR A 32 -10.57 44.58 -2.23
N LEU A 33 -10.51 44.83 -0.91
CA LEU A 33 -10.17 43.79 0.06
C LEU A 33 -11.12 42.58 -0.02
N ASN A 34 -12.43 42.82 0.00
CA ASN A 34 -13.42 41.76 -0.07
C ASN A 34 -13.33 40.98 -1.40
N ARG A 35 -13.18 41.68 -2.53
CA ARG A 35 -13.05 41.02 -3.85
C ARG A 35 -11.77 40.22 -4.00
N ILE A 36 -10.64 40.70 -3.47
CA ILE A 36 -9.37 39.94 -3.49
C ILE A 36 -9.51 38.67 -2.64
N THR A 37 -10.04 38.77 -1.42
CA THR A 37 -10.21 37.60 -0.55
C THR A 37 -11.18 36.58 -1.16
N GLN A 38 -12.28 37.04 -1.76
CA GLN A 38 -13.20 36.17 -2.53
C GLN A 38 -12.48 35.48 -3.69
N ALA A 39 -11.70 36.23 -4.48
CA ALA A 39 -10.96 35.68 -5.61
C ALA A 39 -9.92 34.63 -5.16
N LEU A 40 -9.22 34.86 -4.05
CA LEU A 40 -8.29 33.90 -3.45
C LEU A 40 -8.99 32.60 -3.04
N VAL A 41 -10.15 32.71 -2.39
CA VAL A 41 -10.94 31.54 -1.99
C VAL A 41 -11.45 30.77 -3.22
N ILE A 42 -11.95 31.46 -4.24
CA ILE A 42 -12.38 30.82 -5.50
C ILE A 42 -11.20 30.12 -6.17
N ALA A 43 -10.04 30.77 -6.25
CA ALA A 43 -8.84 30.19 -6.83
C ALA A 43 -8.38 28.94 -6.07
N TYR A 44 -8.45 28.94 -4.74
CA TYR A 44 -8.16 27.77 -3.91
C TYR A 44 -9.14 26.62 -4.18
N VAL A 45 -10.45 26.88 -4.17
CA VAL A 45 -11.46 25.84 -4.39
C VAL A 45 -11.32 25.24 -5.79
N ILE A 46 -11.22 26.07 -6.82
CA ILE A 46 -11.12 25.58 -8.21
C ILE A 46 -9.76 24.93 -8.45
N GLY A 47 -8.66 25.61 -8.12
CA GLY A 47 -7.31 25.14 -8.43
C GLY A 47 -6.87 23.95 -7.58
N TYR A 48 -7.02 24.05 -6.25
CA TYR A 48 -6.52 23.01 -5.35
C TYR A 48 -7.53 21.87 -5.16
N VAL A 49 -8.78 22.19 -4.82
CA VAL A 49 -9.77 21.15 -4.50
C VAL A 49 -10.29 20.45 -5.76
N CYS A 50 -10.74 21.22 -6.76
CA CYS A 50 -11.30 20.63 -7.97
C CYS A 50 -10.23 20.11 -8.93
N VAL A 51 -9.19 20.88 -9.26
CA VAL A 51 -8.21 20.48 -10.29
C VAL A 51 -7.12 19.56 -9.73
N LEU A 52 -6.39 19.98 -8.69
CA LEU A 52 -5.25 19.18 -8.18
C LEU A 52 -5.67 17.90 -7.47
N ASN A 53 -6.66 17.98 -6.57
CA ASN A 53 -7.15 16.82 -5.83
C ASN A 53 -8.28 16.06 -6.54
N LYS A 54 -8.70 16.52 -7.72
CA LYS A 54 -9.81 15.92 -8.49
C LYS A 54 -11.05 15.68 -7.65
N GLY A 55 -11.43 16.62 -6.78
CA GLY A 55 -12.54 16.45 -5.84
C GLY A 55 -13.92 16.26 -6.49
N TYR A 56 -14.04 16.45 -7.81
CA TYR A 56 -15.24 16.15 -8.58
C TYR A 56 -15.37 14.65 -8.93
N GLN A 57 -14.31 13.87 -8.75
CA GLN A 57 -14.29 12.44 -9.02
C GLN A 57 -14.63 11.64 -7.77
N ASP A 58 -15.34 10.56 -7.99
CA ASP A 58 -15.43 9.46 -7.03
C ASP A 58 -14.32 8.46 -7.36
N THR A 59 -13.80 7.77 -6.35
CA THR A 59 -12.68 6.84 -6.49
C THR A 59 -13.08 5.40 -6.19
N ASP A 60 -12.36 4.47 -6.81
CA ASP A 60 -12.45 3.03 -6.56
C ASP A 60 -11.05 2.40 -6.51
N ALA A 61 -10.87 1.42 -5.62
CA ALA A 61 -9.62 0.70 -5.48
C ALA A 61 -9.53 -0.43 -6.50
N VAL A 62 -8.31 -0.74 -6.95
CA VAL A 62 -8.10 -1.78 -7.95
C VAL A 62 -8.30 -3.18 -7.36
N LEU A 63 -9.12 -4.00 -8.03
CA LEU A 63 -9.06 -5.46 -7.88
C LEU A 63 -8.18 -6.03 -8.98
N SER A 64 -7.22 -6.87 -8.63
CA SER A 64 -6.24 -7.37 -9.59
C SER A 64 -6.11 -8.89 -9.55
N SER A 65 -5.72 -9.46 -10.69
CA SER A 65 -5.29 -10.84 -10.83
C SER A 65 -4.01 -10.88 -11.65
N VAL A 66 -3.01 -11.60 -11.15
CA VAL A 66 -1.68 -11.71 -11.76
C VAL A 66 -1.38 -13.17 -12.06
N THR A 67 -0.86 -13.42 -13.25
CA THR A 67 -0.26 -14.72 -13.60
C THR A 67 1.11 -14.47 -14.22
N THR A 68 2.08 -15.27 -13.83
CA THR A 68 3.46 -15.16 -14.29
C THR A 68 3.86 -16.41 -15.06
N LYS A 69 4.75 -16.24 -16.04
CA LYS A 69 5.32 -17.36 -16.79
C LYS A 69 6.79 -17.08 -17.07
N VAL A 70 7.66 -17.81 -16.41
CA VAL A 70 9.11 -17.73 -16.60
C VAL A 70 9.53 -18.63 -17.75
N LYS A 71 10.54 -18.19 -18.52
CA LYS A 71 11.21 -18.96 -19.56
C LYS A 71 12.72 -18.77 -19.45
N GLY A 72 13.43 -19.88 -19.59
CA GLY A 72 14.88 -19.93 -19.47
C GLY A 72 15.35 -21.37 -19.46
N ILE A 73 16.61 -21.58 -19.82
CA ILE A 73 17.29 -22.86 -19.69
C ILE A 73 18.69 -22.53 -19.16
N ALA A 74 19.15 -23.28 -18.17
CA ALA A 74 20.52 -23.20 -17.68
C ALA A 74 21.21 -24.55 -17.77
N LEU A 75 22.52 -24.53 -17.95
CA LEU A 75 23.37 -25.72 -18.02
C LEU A 75 24.38 -25.66 -16.88
N THR A 76 24.49 -26.73 -16.10
CA THR A 76 25.50 -26.84 -15.04
C THR A 76 26.35 -28.08 -15.25
N ASN A 77 27.65 -27.98 -14.96
CA ASN A 77 28.56 -29.12 -14.96
C ASN A 77 29.33 -29.14 -13.63
N THR A 78 28.89 -29.96 -12.67
CA THR A 78 29.52 -30.06 -11.35
C THR A 78 29.99 -31.48 -11.06
N SER A 79 30.92 -31.66 -10.13
CA SER A 79 31.42 -32.98 -9.71
C SER A 79 30.30 -33.89 -9.20
N ASP A 80 29.34 -33.30 -8.48
CA ASP A 80 28.32 -34.06 -7.74
C ASP A 80 27.13 -34.46 -8.62
N LEU A 81 26.81 -33.65 -9.63
CA LEU A 81 25.63 -33.84 -10.50
C LEU A 81 25.98 -34.14 -11.96
N GLY A 82 27.25 -33.98 -12.34
CA GLY A 82 27.68 -34.03 -13.73
C GLY A 82 27.06 -32.92 -14.58
N LEU A 83 26.94 -33.19 -15.88
CA LEU A 83 26.27 -32.32 -16.83
C LEU A 83 24.74 -32.42 -16.64
N ARG A 84 24.10 -31.31 -16.26
CA ARG A 84 22.66 -31.23 -16.01
C ARG A 84 22.04 -30.00 -16.65
N ILE A 85 20.87 -30.18 -17.25
CA ILE A 85 20.03 -29.12 -17.80
C ILE A 85 18.97 -28.76 -16.76
N TRP A 86 18.72 -27.47 -16.60
CA TRP A 86 17.69 -26.92 -15.72
C TRP A 86 16.65 -26.19 -16.56
N ASP A 87 15.39 -26.59 -16.40
CA ASP A 87 14.25 -25.96 -17.05
C ASP A 87 13.25 -25.38 -16.04
N VAL A 88 12.17 -24.80 -16.55
CA VAL A 88 11.14 -24.11 -15.76
C VAL A 88 10.57 -25.01 -14.64
N ALA A 89 10.50 -26.33 -14.85
CA ALA A 89 9.94 -27.25 -13.86
C ALA A 89 10.91 -27.54 -12.70
N ASP A 90 12.21 -27.33 -12.90
CA ASP A 90 13.22 -27.55 -11.87
C ASP A 90 13.49 -26.29 -11.01
N TYR A 91 13.53 -25.10 -11.63
CA TYR A 91 13.95 -23.88 -10.92
C TYR A 91 12.80 -22.98 -10.44
N ILE A 92 11.54 -23.23 -10.84
CA ILE A 92 10.36 -22.50 -10.33
C ILE A 92 9.62 -23.35 -9.29
N ILE A 93 9.61 -22.87 -8.04
CA ILE A 93 9.07 -23.62 -6.91
C ILE A 93 8.33 -22.68 -5.94
N PRO A 94 7.01 -22.85 -5.71
CA PRO A 94 6.08 -23.68 -6.47
C PRO A 94 5.68 -23.00 -7.81
N PRO A 95 5.29 -23.76 -8.83
CA PRO A 95 4.87 -23.21 -10.13
C PRO A 95 3.51 -22.52 -10.12
N GLN A 96 2.75 -22.62 -9.02
CA GLN A 96 1.37 -22.15 -8.89
C GLN A 96 1.23 -21.02 -7.85
N GLU A 97 2.32 -20.36 -7.47
CA GLU A 97 2.25 -19.29 -6.48
C GLU A 97 1.41 -18.10 -7.02
N GLU A 98 0.48 -17.61 -6.21
CA GLU A 98 -0.36 -16.47 -6.58
C GLU A 98 0.39 -15.17 -6.37
N SER A 99 0.44 -14.31 -7.40
CA SER A 99 1.05 -12.98 -7.34
C SER A 99 2.53 -12.94 -6.91
N SER A 100 3.22 -14.07 -6.94
CA SER A 100 4.66 -14.17 -6.72
C SER A 100 5.24 -15.30 -7.55
N PHE A 101 6.55 -15.31 -7.71
CA PHE A 101 7.27 -16.45 -8.27
C PHE A 101 8.68 -16.50 -7.71
N PHE A 102 9.15 -17.70 -7.42
CA PHE A 102 10.52 -17.94 -6.98
C PHE A 102 11.36 -18.49 -8.13
N VAL A 103 12.58 -17.98 -8.26
CA VAL A 103 13.58 -18.48 -9.21
C VAL A 103 14.79 -18.99 -8.44
N LEU A 104 15.03 -20.29 -8.52
CA LEU A 104 16.22 -20.93 -7.96
C LEU A 104 17.47 -20.46 -8.71
N THR A 105 18.43 -19.89 -7.98
CA THR A 105 19.70 -19.38 -8.54
C THR A 105 20.90 -20.16 -8.04
N ASN A 106 20.82 -20.72 -6.84
CA ASN A 106 21.90 -21.48 -6.24
C ASN A 106 21.33 -22.59 -5.36
N LEU A 107 22.08 -23.66 -5.14
CA LEU A 107 21.56 -24.81 -4.41
C LEU A 107 22.66 -25.66 -3.80
N LEU A 108 22.35 -26.28 -2.66
CA LEU A 108 23.17 -27.30 -2.02
C LEU A 108 22.37 -28.61 -2.02
N ILE A 109 22.97 -29.68 -2.54
CA ILE A 109 22.31 -30.99 -2.64
C ILE A 109 22.97 -31.98 -1.70
N THR A 110 22.14 -32.71 -0.95
CA THR A 110 22.54 -33.92 -0.22
C THR A 110 21.82 -35.11 -0.83
N LEU A 111 22.56 -35.93 -1.58
CA LEU A 111 22.04 -37.08 -2.32
C LEU A 111 21.84 -38.29 -1.40
N ASN A 112 20.92 -39.17 -1.78
CA ASN A 112 20.76 -40.53 -1.21
C ASN A 112 20.62 -40.56 0.32
N GLN A 113 19.87 -39.63 0.90
CA GLN A 113 19.56 -39.70 2.32
C GLN A 113 18.62 -40.88 2.60
N THR A 114 18.95 -41.67 3.62
CA THR A 114 18.13 -42.78 4.14
C THR A 114 17.86 -42.57 5.62
N GLN A 115 16.77 -43.15 6.14
CA GLN A 115 16.53 -43.11 7.58
C GLN A 115 17.46 -44.08 8.30
N SER A 116 18.48 -43.55 8.98
CA SER A 116 19.46 -44.36 9.70
C SER A 116 20.12 -43.57 10.83
N HIS A 117 21.11 -44.19 11.48
CA HIS A 117 21.89 -43.57 12.54
C HIS A 117 23.16 -42.95 11.97
N CYS A 118 23.42 -41.68 12.25
CA CYS A 118 24.64 -41.00 11.82
C CYS A 118 25.13 -39.95 12.84
N PRO A 119 26.44 -39.61 12.82
CA PRO A 119 26.98 -38.49 13.58
C PRO A 119 26.37 -37.14 13.16
N GLU A 120 26.12 -36.26 14.14
CA GLU A 120 25.82 -34.86 13.92
C GLU A 120 27.02 -34.13 13.27
N VAL A 121 26.74 -33.17 12.38
CA VAL A 121 27.77 -32.50 11.55
C VAL A 121 28.27 -31.19 12.17
N ARG A 122 27.46 -30.50 12.97
CA ARG A 122 27.81 -29.17 13.48
C ARG A 122 28.87 -29.22 14.57
N HIS A 123 29.87 -28.35 14.48
CA HIS A 123 31.02 -28.27 15.39
C HIS A 123 30.63 -28.05 16.87
N PHE A 124 29.44 -27.52 17.14
CA PHE A 124 28.93 -27.29 18.50
C PHE A 124 28.48 -28.57 19.22
N PHE A 125 28.40 -29.72 18.53
CA PHE A 125 27.94 -31.00 19.09
C PHE A 125 29.10 -31.98 19.32
N LYS A 126 30.33 -31.47 19.51
CA LYS A 126 31.47 -32.30 19.92
C LYS A 126 31.17 -32.89 21.29
N CYS A 127 31.20 -34.22 21.40
CA CYS A 127 30.92 -34.91 22.64
C CYS A 127 32.17 -35.64 23.15
N ASN A 128 32.46 -35.48 24.45
CA ASN A 128 33.45 -36.26 25.16
C ASN A 128 32.73 -37.24 26.09
N LEU A 129 32.71 -38.52 25.71
CA LEU A 129 32.31 -39.79 26.38
C LEU A 129 31.14 -39.83 27.41
N TYR A 130 30.67 -38.72 27.99
CA TYR A 130 29.70 -38.64 29.09
C TYR A 130 28.83 -37.37 29.12
N LEU A 131 28.86 -36.49 28.10
CA LEU A 131 27.94 -35.34 28.07
C LEU A 131 26.64 -35.68 27.33
N THR A 132 25.51 -35.47 28.00
CA THR A 132 24.19 -35.41 27.38
C THR A 132 24.16 -34.28 26.36
N CYS A 133 23.71 -34.59 25.15
CA CYS A 133 23.72 -33.65 24.03
C CYS A 133 22.55 -32.66 24.22
N ASP A 134 22.69 -31.64 25.06
CA ASP A 134 21.57 -30.75 25.45
C ASP A 134 21.17 -29.68 24.40
N HIS A 135 21.67 -29.78 23.17
CA HIS A 135 21.41 -28.80 22.12
C HIS A 135 20.42 -29.32 21.07
N LEU A 136 19.63 -28.40 20.48
CA LEU A 136 18.58 -28.66 19.48
C LEU A 136 19.15 -29.45 18.28
N PRO A 137 18.98 -30.78 18.24
CA PRO A 137 19.65 -31.64 17.28
C PRO A 137 18.96 -31.61 15.91
N SER A 138 19.68 -31.97 14.84
CA SER A 138 19.08 -32.08 13.49
C SER A 138 18.19 -33.33 13.34
N GLY A 139 18.10 -34.17 14.38
CA GLY A 139 17.36 -35.43 14.43
C GLY A 139 17.16 -35.93 15.86
N VAL A 140 16.59 -37.13 16.06
CA VAL A 140 16.34 -37.66 17.40
C VAL A 140 17.64 -38.21 17.99
N GLN A 141 18.09 -37.68 19.13
CA GLN A 141 19.32 -38.14 19.77
C GLN A 141 19.19 -39.54 20.33
N THR A 142 20.22 -40.35 20.13
CA THR A 142 20.32 -41.71 20.68
C THR A 142 21.05 -41.75 22.02
N GLY A 143 21.75 -40.67 22.39
CA GLY A 143 22.61 -40.59 23.57
C GLY A 143 24.01 -41.19 23.38
N LYS A 144 24.36 -41.71 22.20
CA LYS A 144 25.69 -42.26 21.91
C LYS A 144 26.60 -41.20 21.29
N CYS A 145 27.90 -41.30 21.57
CA CYS A 145 28.94 -40.47 20.98
C CYS A 145 29.77 -41.29 19.98
N VAL A 146 29.69 -40.91 18.70
CA VAL A 146 30.31 -41.65 17.58
C VAL A 146 31.37 -40.79 16.90
N ARG A 147 32.33 -41.43 16.21
CA ARG A 147 33.38 -40.71 15.48
C ARG A 147 32.80 -40.13 14.18
N TYR A 148 32.85 -38.81 14.02
CA TYR A 148 32.48 -38.12 12.79
C TYR A 148 33.67 -38.04 11.82
N SER A 149 34.84 -37.68 12.35
CA SER A 149 36.11 -37.60 11.62
C SER A 149 37.22 -38.30 12.40
N ALA A 150 38.42 -38.39 11.83
CA ALA A 150 39.58 -38.98 12.51
C ALA A 150 39.90 -38.29 13.85
N VAL A 151 39.54 -37.01 13.98
CA VAL A 151 39.85 -36.15 15.14
C VAL A 151 38.61 -35.85 15.99
N ASP A 152 37.43 -35.76 15.37
CA ASP A 152 36.22 -35.27 16.03
C ASP A 152 35.17 -36.36 16.27
N LYS A 153 34.62 -36.39 17.50
CA LYS A 153 33.46 -37.19 17.89
C LYS A 153 32.24 -36.33 18.11
N THR A 154 31.10 -36.74 17.60
CA THR A 154 29.82 -36.03 17.74
C THR A 154 28.72 -36.98 18.18
N CYS A 155 27.60 -36.40 18.63
CA CYS A 155 26.44 -37.17 19.05
C CYS A 155 25.82 -37.94 17.88
N GLU A 156 25.41 -39.18 18.11
CA GLU A 156 24.65 -39.99 17.15
C GLU A 156 23.17 -39.62 17.19
N VAL A 157 22.61 -39.33 16.02
CA VAL A 157 21.19 -39.03 15.84
C VAL A 157 20.54 -40.04 14.89
N LEU A 158 19.27 -40.34 15.14
CA LEU A 158 18.38 -41.03 14.22
C LEU A 158 17.70 -39.97 13.34
N ALA A 159 18.07 -39.94 12.06
CA ALA A 159 17.66 -38.90 11.13
C ALA A 159 17.74 -39.37 9.67
N TRP A 160 17.55 -38.44 8.73
CA TRP A 160 17.89 -38.64 7.33
C TRP A 160 19.40 -38.47 7.15
N CYS A 161 20.09 -39.59 6.94
CA CYS A 161 21.55 -39.67 6.88
C CYS A 161 22.03 -39.95 5.44
N PRO A 162 23.12 -39.33 4.98
CA PRO A 162 23.96 -38.39 5.71
C PRO A 162 23.26 -37.04 5.95
N LEU A 163 23.54 -36.40 7.09
CA LEU A 163 22.99 -35.07 7.40
C LEU A 163 23.49 -34.01 6.42
N GLU A 164 22.70 -32.95 6.27
CA GLU A 164 23.09 -31.76 5.50
C GLU A 164 24.37 -31.17 6.08
N LEU A 165 25.36 -30.92 5.21
CA LEU A 165 26.55 -30.18 5.59
C LEU A 165 26.21 -28.69 5.64
N ASP A 166 26.47 -28.04 6.78
CA ASP A 166 26.28 -26.60 6.96
C ASP A 166 27.42 -25.84 6.25
N LYS A 167 27.34 -25.81 4.91
CA LYS A 167 28.28 -25.14 4.02
C LYS A 167 27.70 -23.84 3.52
N GLU A 168 28.57 -22.85 3.32
CA GLU A 168 28.23 -21.67 2.55
C GLU A 168 27.86 -22.06 1.11
N PRO A 169 26.89 -21.36 0.49
CA PRO A 169 26.50 -21.63 -0.88
C PRO A 169 27.67 -21.32 -1.84
N PRO A 170 27.76 -22.02 -2.99
CA PRO A 170 28.81 -21.77 -3.97
C PRO A 170 28.82 -20.31 -4.45
N ASN A 171 30.02 -19.73 -4.59
CA ASN A 171 30.23 -18.42 -5.20
C ASN A 171 31.34 -18.55 -6.26
N PRO A 172 31.05 -18.44 -7.57
CA PRO A 172 29.82 -17.94 -8.20
C PRO A 172 28.59 -18.85 -8.04
N PRO A 173 27.36 -18.31 -8.21
CA PRO A 173 26.13 -19.09 -8.08
C PRO A 173 26.00 -20.17 -9.16
N MET A 174 25.42 -21.32 -8.82
CA MET A 174 25.31 -22.45 -9.74
C MET A 174 24.52 -22.14 -11.02
N LEU A 175 23.43 -21.37 -10.93
CA LEU A 175 22.61 -20.96 -12.09
C LEU A 175 22.86 -19.48 -12.42
N ALA A 176 24.11 -19.12 -12.72
CA ALA A 176 24.48 -17.75 -13.13
C ALA A 176 23.71 -17.29 -14.38
N ASP A 177 23.39 -18.21 -15.30
CA ASP A 177 22.61 -17.95 -16.52
C ASP A 177 21.16 -17.50 -16.25
N ALA A 178 20.66 -17.65 -15.01
CA ALA A 178 19.34 -17.20 -14.62
C ALA A 178 19.15 -15.67 -14.82
N GLU A 179 20.23 -14.90 -14.90
CA GLU A 179 20.17 -13.47 -15.22
C GLU A 179 19.50 -13.19 -16.58
N ASN A 180 19.59 -14.15 -17.50
CA ASN A 180 19.05 -14.07 -18.87
C ASN A 180 17.62 -14.60 -18.99
N PHE A 181 17.05 -15.11 -17.90
CA PHE A 181 15.70 -15.62 -17.93
C PHE A 181 14.71 -14.47 -18.12
N THR A 182 13.60 -14.80 -18.77
CA THR A 182 12.52 -13.86 -19.06
C THR A 182 11.26 -14.27 -18.31
N VAL A 183 10.52 -13.29 -17.82
CA VAL A 183 9.23 -13.50 -17.18
C VAL A 183 8.17 -12.69 -17.92
N LEU A 184 7.12 -13.38 -18.36
CA LEU A 184 5.90 -12.75 -18.83
C LEU A 184 4.96 -12.54 -17.64
N ILE A 185 4.63 -11.29 -17.36
CA ILE A 185 3.65 -10.94 -16.31
C ILE A 185 2.34 -10.55 -16.99
N LYS A 186 1.28 -11.32 -16.75
CA LYS A 186 -0.07 -10.98 -17.20
C LYS A 186 -0.84 -10.44 -16.01
N ASN A 187 -1.26 -9.20 -16.10
CA ASN A 187 -2.05 -8.55 -15.07
C ASN A 187 -3.40 -8.11 -15.65
N SER A 188 -4.47 -8.50 -14.97
CA SER A 188 -5.84 -8.06 -15.25
C SER A 188 -6.35 -7.28 -14.05
N ILE A 189 -6.90 -6.10 -14.32
CA ILE A 189 -7.48 -5.22 -13.30
C ILE A 189 -8.97 -4.98 -13.54
N ARG A 190 -9.69 -4.76 -12.45
CA ARG A 190 -11.10 -4.36 -12.45
C ARG A 190 -11.34 -3.29 -11.39
N TYR A 191 -12.10 -2.27 -11.76
CA TYR A 191 -12.72 -1.31 -10.83
C TYR A 191 -14.22 -1.61 -10.79
N PRO A 192 -14.70 -2.41 -9.82
CA PRO A 192 -16.09 -2.88 -9.78
C PRO A 192 -17.10 -1.75 -9.75
N LYS A 193 -16.81 -0.66 -9.03
CA LYS A 193 -17.71 0.49 -8.87
C LYS A 193 -18.03 1.16 -10.20
N PHE A 194 -17.05 1.20 -11.11
CA PHE A 194 -17.20 1.79 -12.44
C PHE A 194 -17.43 0.76 -13.54
N ASN A 195 -17.50 -0.53 -13.18
CA ASN A 195 -17.54 -1.67 -14.10
C ASN A 195 -16.49 -1.60 -15.22
N PHE A 196 -15.29 -1.12 -14.88
CA PHE A 196 -14.18 -1.00 -15.82
C PHE A 196 -13.21 -2.17 -15.65
N ASN A 197 -12.80 -2.78 -16.76
CA ASN A 197 -11.78 -3.82 -16.79
C ASN A 197 -10.67 -3.44 -17.77
N LYS A 198 -9.42 -3.77 -17.41
CA LYS A 198 -8.28 -3.58 -18.32
C LYS A 198 -7.21 -4.63 -18.04
N ARG A 199 -6.36 -4.85 -19.03
CA ARG A 199 -5.19 -5.74 -18.93
C ARG A 199 -3.95 -4.95 -19.30
N ASN A 200 -2.80 -5.36 -18.78
CA ASN A 200 -1.53 -4.77 -19.18
C ASN A 200 -1.17 -5.07 -20.64
N ILE A 201 -1.52 -6.26 -21.13
CA ILE A 201 -1.38 -6.59 -22.56
C ILE A 201 -2.45 -5.84 -23.35
N LEU A 202 -2.02 -4.82 -24.08
CA LEU A 202 -2.89 -3.93 -24.85
C LEU A 202 -3.50 -4.68 -26.05
N PRO A 203 -4.71 -4.30 -26.49
CA PRO A 203 -5.45 -5.06 -27.51
C PRO A 203 -4.79 -5.06 -28.89
N TYR A 204 -3.92 -4.09 -29.18
CA TYR A 204 -3.19 -3.98 -30.45
C TYR A 204 -1.87 -4.80 -30.45
N VAL A 205 -1.53 -5.45 -29.33
CA VAL A 205 -0.31 -6.25 -29.21
C VAL A 205 -0.47 -7.58 -29.94
N ASN A 206 0.43 -7.82 -30.89
CA ASN A 206 0.47 -9.04 -31.69
C ASN A 206 1.37 -10.11 -31.08
N LYS A 207 1.18 -11.36 -31.52
CA LYS A 207 2.03 -12.49 -31.10
C LYS A 207 3.51 -12.28 -31.45
N THR A 208 3.79 -11.73 -32.64
CA THR A 208 5.16 -11.43 -33.10
C THR A 208 5.87 -10.42 -32.18
N TYR A 209 5.15 -9.40 -31.72
CA TYR A 209 5.66 -8.45 -30.74
C TYR A 209 5.99 -9.15 -29.41
N LEU A 210 5.09 -10.00 -28.90
CA LEU A 210 5.34 -10.75 -27.66
C LEU A 210 6.48 -11.78 -27.76
N GLU A 211 6.91 -12.15 -28.97
CA GLU A 211 8.05 -13.05 -29.15
C GLU A 211 9.39 -12.31 -29.11
N GLN A 212 9.40 -10.99 -29.34
CA GLN A 212 10.61 -10.19 -29.49
C GLN A 212 10.76 -9.09 -28.44
N CYS A 213 9.66 -8.60 -27.86
CA CYS A 213 9.73 -7.47 -26.94
C CYS A 213 10.41 -7.86 -25.64
N VAL A 214 11.19 -6.92 -25.10
CA VAL A 214 11.74 -6.96 -23.76
C VAL A 214 11.52 -5.58 -23.16
N PHE A 215 10.96 -5.55 -21.96
CA PHE A 215 10.61 -4.32 -21.27
C PHE A 215 11.82 -3.40 -21.15
N ASN A 216 11.61 -2.14 -21.50
CA ASN A 216 12.55 -1.07 -21.25
C ASN A 216 11.79 0.22 -21.00
N ARG A 217 12.11 0.91 -19.89
CA ARG A 217 11.40 2.12 -19.46
C ARG A 217 11.36 3.24 -20.50
N ILE A 218 12.37 3.32 -21.37
CA ILE A 218 12.49 4.40 -22.37
C ILE A 218 12.03 3.93 -23.74
N THR A 219 12.50 2.76 -24.18
CA THR A 219 12.27 2.31 -25.56
C THR A 219 10.96 1.54 -25.75
N ASP A 220 10.54 0.72 -24.77
CA ASP A 220 9.33 -0.09 -24.85
C ASP A 220 8.71 -0.33 -23.46
N PRO A 221 7.99 0.68 -22.90
CA PRO A 221 7.43 0.61 -21.55
C PRO A 221 6.17 -0.25 -21.44
N ASP A 222 5.53 -0.59 -22.57
CA ASP A 222 4.29 -1.36 -22.59
C ASP A 222 4.53 -2.88 -22.69
N CYS A 223 5.77 -3.32 -22.94
CA CYS A 223 6.08 -4.75 -23.05
C CYS A 223 5.92 -5.47 -21.69
N PRO A 224 5.15 -6.57 -21.63
CA PRO A 224 4.90 -7.33 -20.40
C PRO A 224 5.97 -8.38 -20.08
N ILE A 225 7.06 -8.44 -20.86
CA ILE A 225 8.14 -9.42 -20.73
C ILE A 225 9.36 -8.75 -20.13
N PHE A 226 9.83 -9.25 -19.00
CA PHE A 226 10.93 -8.67 -18.25
C PHE A 226 12.09 -9.66 -18.19
N ARG A 227 13.31 -9.17 -18.35
CA ARG A 227 14.52 -9.96 -18.07
C ARG A 227 14.89 -9.79 -16.59
N LEU A 228 15.23 -10.90 -15.92
CA LEU A 228 15.48 -10.87 -14.48
C LEU A 228 16.64 -9.94 -14.10
N LYS A 229 17.72 -9.92 -14.89
CA LYS A 229 18.84 -8.97 -14.72
C LYS A 229 18.39 -7.52 -14.73
N ASP A 230 17.55 -7.14 -15.67
CA ASP A 230 17.14 -5.76 -15.86
C ASP A 230 16.28 -5.29 -14.68
N MET A 231 15.39 -6.15 -14.18
CA MET A 231 14.58 -5.87 -12.99
C MET A 231 15.43 -5.63 -11.74
N VAL A 232 16.48 -6.42 -11.54
CA VAL A 232 17.38 -6.29 -10.38
C VAL A 232 18.28 -5.07 -10.53
N THR A 233 18.81 -4.83 -11.74
CA THR A 233 19.66 -3.67 -12.05
C THR A 233 18.89 -2.35 -11.88
N GLU A 234 17.62 -2.31 -12.28
CA GLU A 234 16.76 -1.14 -12.14
C GLU A 234 16.42 -0.82 -10.66
N ALA A 235 16.49 -1.83 -9.78
CA ALA A 235 16.44 -1.66 -8.34
C ALA A 235 17.79 -1.26 -7.72
N ASN A 236 18.81 -0.97 -8.54
CA ASN A 236 20.17 -0.63 -8.14
C ASN A 236 20.88 -1.73 -7.35
N GLU A 237 20.63 -2.99 -7.73
CA GLU A 237 21.24 -4.19 -7.15
C GLU A 237 21.99 -5.00 -8.22
N ASP A 238 22.94 -5.82 -7.79
CA ASP A 238 23.67 -6.75 -8.66
C ASP A 238 23.04 -8.16 -8.59
N PHE A 239 22.70 -8.71 -9.76
CA PHE A 239 22.04 -10.01 -9.86
C PHE A 239 22.93 -11.14 -9.36
N GLN A 240 24.21 -11.14 -9.74
CA GLN A 240 25.12 -12.26 -9.41
C GLN A 240 25.39 -12.33 -7.91
N THR A 241 25.59 -11.18 -7.26
CA THR A 241 25.74 -11.09 -5.80
C THR A 241 24.47 -11.55 -5.08
N MET A 242 23.29 -11.12 -5.54
CA MET A 242 22.01 -11.53 -4.96
C MET A 242 21.74 -13.03 -5.17
N ALA A 243 22.14 -13.59 -6.31
CA ALA A 243 21.92 -14.98 -6.67
C ALA A 243 22.67 -15.99 -5.77
N VAL A 244 23.75 -15.58 -5.07
CA VAL A 244 24.51 -16.48 -4.18
C VAL A 244 23.68 -16.87 -2.95
N HIS A 245 23.12 -15.90 -2.24
CA HIS A 245 22.35 -16.10 -1.00
C HIS A 245 20.84 -16.00 -1.19
N GLY A 246 20.38 -15.59 -2.38
CA GLY A 246 18.99 -15.27 -2.66
C GLY A 246 18.57 -13.89 -2.13
N GLY A 247 17.32 -13.54 -2.37
CA GLY A 247 16.75 -12.27 -1.94
C GLY A 247 15.26 -12.17 -2.27
N VAL A 248 14.64 -11.05 -1.88
CA VAL A 248 13.22 -10.80 -2.16
C VAL A 248 13.09 -9.48 -2.92
N MET A 249 12.55 -9.57 -4.13
CA MET A 249 12.33 -8.46 -5.05
C MET A 249 10.84 -8.16 -5.14
N GLY A 250 10.50 -6.88 -5.13
CA GLY A 250 9.17 -6.36 -5.34
C GLY A 250 9.00 -5.86 -6.77
N VAL A 251 8.01 -6.40 -7.47
CA VAL A 251 7.56 -5.92 -8.78
C VAL A 251 6.27 -5.13 -8.57
N GLN A 252 6.38 -3.82 -8.63
CA GLN A 252 5.28 -2.93 -8.36
C GLN A 252 4.61 -2.50 -9.67
N ILE A 253 3.31 -2.75 -9.79
CA ILE A 253 2.49 -2.38 -10.95
C ILE A 253 1.46 -1.36 -10.50
N ARG A 254 1.67 -0.10 -10.87
CA ARG A 254 0.80 1.01 -10.49
C ARG A 254 -0.21 1.34 -11.59
N TRP A 255 -1.49 1.34 -11.24
CA TRP A 255 -2.60 1.73 -12.12
C TRP A 255 -3.30 2.98 -11.58
N GLU A 256 -2.85 4.16 -11.99
CA GLU A 256 -3.56 5.41 -11.72
C GLU A 256 -4.36 5.80 -12.95
N CYS A 257 -5.68 5.65 -12.88
CA CYS A 257 -6.53 5.81 -14.05
C CYS A 257 -7.56 6.90 -13.84
N ASP A 258 -7.59 7.85 -14.77
CA ASP A 258 -8.67 8.82 -14.89
C ASP A 258 -9.67 8.28 -15.92
N LEU A 259 -10.83 7.83 -15.45
CA LEU A 259 -11.87 7.24 -16.30
C LEU A 259 -12.75 8.29 -16.98
N ASP A 260 -12.53 9.59 -16.71
CA ASP A 260 -13.11 10.66 -17.52
C ASP A 260 -12.34 10.85 -18.83
N MET A 261 -11.07 10.42 -18.84
CA MET A 261 -10.21 10.41 -20.02
C MET A 261 -10.36 9.10 -20.82
N PRO A 262 -9.87 9.06 -22.08
CA PRO A 262 -9.92 7.84 -22.88
C PRO A 262 -9.25 6.66 -22.17
N SER A 263 -9.89 5.50 -22.27
CA SER A 263 -9.42 4.27 -21.64
C SER A 263 -8.00 3.87 -22.07
N SER A 264 -7.50 4.33 -23.21
CA SER A 264 -6.13 4.10 -23.69
C SER A 264 -5.06 4.69 -22.78
N TRP A 265 -5.32 5.81 -22.10
CA TRP A 265 -4.32 6.50 -21.26
C TRP A 265 -4.09 5.85 -19.90
N CYS A 266 -5.00 4.99 -19.47
CA CYS A 266 -4.87 4.18 -18.26
C CYS A 266 -3.86 3.05 -18.50
N VAL A 267 -2.56 3.29 -18.37
CA VAL A 267 -1.48 2.30 -18.59
C VAL A 267 -0.77 1.95 -17.28
N PRO A 268 -0.26 0.72 -17.12
CA PRO A 268 0.46 0.34 -15.92
C PRO A 268 1.82 1.05 -15.88
N ARG A 269 2.26 1.40 -14.67
CA ARG A 269 3.65 1.84 -14.42
C ARG A 269 4.37 0.81 -13.58
N TYR A 270 5.46 0.29 -14.11
CA TYR A 270 6.30 -0.70 -13.46
C TYR A 270 7.39 -0.03 -12.62
N THR A 271 7.61 -0.50 -11.40
CA THR A 271 8.75 -0.14 -10.56
C THR A 271 9.31 -1.39 -9.88
N PHE A 272 10.62 -1.45 -9.71
CA PHE A 272 11.31 -2.59 -9.09
C PHE A 272 12.03 -2.12 -7.85
N ARG A 273 11.95 -2.91 -6.78
CA ARG A 273 12.59 -2.58 -5.51
C ARG A 273 12.96 -3.84 -4.74
N ARG A 274 14.09 -3.85 -4.07
CA ARG A 274 14.43 -4.90 -3.11
C ARG A 274 13.60 -4.76 -1.82
N LEU A 275 13.02 -5.86 -1.35
CA LEU A 275 12.14 -5.90 -0.18
C LEU A 275 12.83 -6.47 1.07
N ASP A 276 13.80 -7.38 0.90
CA ASP A 276 14.58 -7.92 2.02
C ASP A 276 15.59 -6.89 2.55
N ASN A 277 15.89 -6.97 3.86
CA ASN A 277 16.80 -6.04 4.50
C ASN A 277 18.25 -6.35 4.12
N LYS A 278 18.98 -5.33 3.65
CA LYS A 278 20.41 -5.39 3.30
C LYS A 278 21.27 -4.73 4.40
N ASP A 279 20.82 -4.75 5.64
CA ASP A 279 21.55 -4.11 6.74
C ASP A 279 22.80 -4.93 7.08
N PRO A 280 24.02 -4.40 6.85
CA PRO A 280 25.25 -5.12 7.15
C PRO A 280 25.45 -5.37 8.65
N VAL A 281 24.78 -4.62 9.52
CA VAL A 281 24.89 -4.74 10.99
C VAL A 281 23.93 -5.79 11.55
N ASN A 282 22.75 -5.94 10.94
CA ASN A 282 21.69 -6.88 11.37
C ASN A 282 21.56 -8.08 10.41
N ASN A 283 22.69 -8.73 10.11
CA ASN A 283 22.76 -9.80 9.12
C ASN A 283 22.64 -11.21 9.74
N VAL A 284 21.61 -11.45 10.56
CA VAL A 284 21.40 -12.75 11.23
C VAL A 284 20.96 -13.84 10.25
N ALA A 285 20.28 -13.46 9.16
CA ALA A 285 19.84 -14.36 8.10
C ALA A 285 19.89 -13.64 6.73
N PRO A 286 21.06 -13.58 6.06
CA PRO A 286 21.17 -12.98 4.73
C PRO A 286 20.36 -13.76 3.70
N GLY A 287 19.62 -13.03 2.87
CA GLY A 287 19.01 -13.54 1.65
C GLY A 287 17.73 -14.35 1.86
N TYR A 288 17.46 -15.26 0.93
CA TYR A 288 16.24 -16.08 0.93
C TYR A 288 16.56 -17.51 0.50
N ASN A 289 16.30 -18.46 1.40
CA ASN A 289 16.51 -19.88 1.16
C ASN A 289 15.42 -20.74 1.80
N PHE A 290 15.20 -21.92 1.24
CA PHE A 290 14.33 -22.94 1.81
C PHE A 290 14.82 -24.33 1.44
N ARG A 291 14.28 -25.35 2.12
CA ARG A 291 14.63 -26.75 1.91
C ARG A 291 13.43 -27.50 1.35
N PHE A 292 13.69 -28.36 0.37
CA PHE A 292 12.71 -29.30 -0.17
C PHE A 292 13.40 -30.63 -0.47
N ALA A 293 12.61 -31.70 -0.55
CA ALA A 293 13.14 -33.04 -0.77
C ALA A 293 12.44 -33.73 -1.94
N LYS A 294 13.20 -34.49 -2.72
CA LYS A 294 12.69 -35.40 -3.75
C LYS A 294 12.79 -36.82 -3.21
N TYR A 295 11.65 -37.47 -2.96
CA TYR A 295 11.57 -38.83 -2.42
C TYR A 295 11.54 -39.87 -3.54
N TYR A 296 12.27 -40.97 -3.36
CA TYR A 296 12.33 -42.10 -4.27
C TYR A 296 12.69 -43.39 -3.52
N LYS A 297 12.41 -44.54 -4.11
CA LYS A 297 12.81 -45.83 -3.54
C LYS A 297 14.06 -46.35 -4.23
N ASN A 298 15.00 -46.84 -3.45
CA ASN A 298 16.19 -47.50 -3.98
C ASN A 298 15.85 -48.94 -4.44
N GLY A 299 16.78 -49.62 -5.13
CA GLY A 299 16.60 -51.00 -5.63
C GLY A 299 16.24 -52.03 -4.54
N ASN A 300 16.56 -51.74 -3.27
CA ASN A 300 16.21 -52.56 -2.11
C ASN A 300 14.82 -52.24 -1.51
N ASN A 301 14.00 -51.43 -2.18
CA ASN A 301 12.69 -50.94 -1.71
C ASN A 301 12.75 -50.07 -0.43
N GLU A 302 13.94 -49.64 -0.05
CA GLU A 302 14.18 -48.67 1.03
C GLU A 302 13.81 -47.25 0.55
N GLU A 303 13.16 -46.49 1.43
CA GLU A 303 12.82 -45.10 1.16
C GLU A 303 14.06 -44.22 1.26
N THR A 304 14.32 -43.48 0.19
CA THR A 304 15.47 -42.59 0.07
C THR A 304 15.01 -41.21 -0.40
N ARG A 305 15.76 -40.17 -0.07
CA ARG A 305 15.46 -38.83 -0.56
C ARG A 305 16.72 -38.07 -0.94
N THR A 306 16.55 -37.16 -1.88
CA THR A 306 17.54 -36.12 -2.15
C THR A 306 17.04 -34.83 -1.51
N LEU A 307 17.80 -34.32 -0.53
CA LEU A 307 17.52 -33.04 0.11
C LEU A 307 18.19 -31.92 -0.68
N ILE A 308 17.44 -30.87 -0.97
CA ILE A 308 17.91 -29.70 -1.69
C ILE A 308 17.63 -28.48 -0.82
N LYS A 309 18.69 -27.75 -0.47
CA LYS A 309 18.59 -26.40 0.08
C LYS A 309 18.75 -25.42 -1.08
N GLY A 310 17.64 -24.82 -1.48
CA GLY A 310 17.59 -23.86 -2.57
C GLY A 310 17.75 -22.43 -2.07
N PHE A 311 18.59 -21.67 -2.77
CA PHE A 311 18.73 -20.22 -2.64
C PHE A 311 18.27 -19.59 -3.95
N GLY A 312 17.55 -18.49 -3.83
CA GLY A 312 16.98 -17.88 -5.02
C GLY A 312 16.32 -16.56 -4.76
N ILE A 313 15.85 -15.97 -5.84
CA ILE A 313 15.21 -14.67 -5.81
C ILE A 313 13.71 -14.90 -5.88
N ARG A 314 12.99 -14.45 -4.86
CA ARG A 314 11.54 -14.40 -4.83
C ARG A 314 11.08 -13.05 -5.38
N PHE A 315 10.22 -13.07 -6.39
CA PHE A 315 9.63 -11.87 -6.96
C PHE A 315 8.17 -11.76 -6.54
N ASP A 316 7.83 -10.77 -5.73
CA ASP A 316 6.46 -10.48 -5.30
C ASP A 316 5.86 -9.39 -6.19
N VAL A 317 4.81 -9.75 -6.93
CA VAL A 317 4.10 -8.84 -7.85
C VAL A 317 2.99 -8.13 -7.10
N MET A 318 3.23 -6.87 -6.76
CA MET A 318 2.29 -6.02 -6.03
C MET A 318 1.60 -5.08 -7.00
N VAL A 319 0.27 -5.17 -7.06
CA VAL A 319 -0.55 -4.29 -7.91
C VAL A 319 -1.30 -3.31 -7.02
N PHE A 320 -1.17 -2.02 -7.31
CA PHE A 320 -1.85 -0.97 -6.57
C PHE A 320 -2.30 0.13 -7.52
N GLY A 321 -3.34 0.86 -7.13
CA GLY A 321 -3.92 1.86 -8.01
C GLY A 321 -5.33 2.26 -7.61
N GLN A 322 -5.71 3.44 -8.06
CA GLN A 322 -7.06 3.95 -7.93
C GLN A 322 -7.55 4.43 -9.29
N ALA A 323 -8.84 4.25 -9.52
CA ALA A 323 -9.53 4.89 -10.63
C ALA A 323 -10.37 6.04 -10.10
N GLY A 324 -10.33 7.18 -10.77
CA GLY A 324 -11.24 8.30 -10.56
C GLY A 324 -12.24 8.42 -11.72
N LYS A 325 -13.51 8.68 -11.42
CA LYS A 325 -14.53 9.00 -12.42
C LYS A 325 -15.46 10.10 -11.91
N PHE A 326 -15.89 11.01 -12.76
CA PHE A 326 -16.80 12.08 -12.42
C PHE A 326 -18.06 11.54 -11.72
N ASN A 327 -18.39 12.15 -10.58
CA ASN A 327 -19.62 11.88 -9.84
C ASN A 327 -20.20 13.19 -9.31
N ILE A 328 -21.51 13.36 -9.47
CA ILE A 328 -22.22 14.56 -9.05
C ILE A 328 -22.23 14.74 -7.52
N VAL A 329 -22.24 13.64 -6.75
CA VAL A 329 -22.30 13.70 -5.29
C VAL A 329 -21.06 14.39 -4.68
N PRO A 330 -19.82 13.92 -4.90
CA PRO A 330 -18.63 14.60 -4.37
C PRO A 330 -18.46 16.01 -4.98
N THR A 331 -18.89 16.21 -6.23
CA THR A 331 -18.89 17.54 -6.85
C THR A 331 -19.78 18.53 -6.08
N LEU A 332 -21.03 18.16 -5.80
CA LEU A 332 -21.96 19.02 -5.04
C LEU A 332 -21.50 19.25 -3.60
N LEU A 333 -20.93 18.24 -2.95
CA LEU A 333 -20.37 18.39 -1.61
C LEU A 333 -19.20 19.40 -1.60
N ASN A 334 -18.29 19.32 -2.56
CA ASN A 334 -17.16 20.24 -2.66
C ASN A 334 -17.58 21.65 -3.09
N VAL A 335 -18.57 21.80 -3.97
CA VAL A 335 -19.15 23.10 -4.31
C VAL A 335 -19.86 23.71 -3.09
N GLY A 336 -20.64 22.91 -2.35
CA GLY A 336 -21.31 23.34 -1.13
C GLY A 336 -20.31 23.80 -0.06
N ALA A 337 -19.25 23.03 0.17
CA ALA A 337 -18.16 23.42 1.06
C ALA A 337 -17.43 24.70 0.59
N GLY A 338 -17.21 24.84 -0.72
CA GLY A 338 -16.63 26.05 -1.31
C GLY A 338 -17.50 27.29 -1.14
N LEU A 339 -18.83 27.17 -1.31
CA LEU A 339 -19.78 28.26 -1.07
C LEU A 339 -19.84 28.64 0.42
N ALA A 340 -19.77 27.68 1.33
CA ALA A 340 -19.69 27.94 2.76
C ALA A 340 -18.39 28.69 3.13
N LEU A 341 -17.26 28.32 2.52
CA LEU A 341 -15.98 29.02 2.69
C LEU A 341 -16.04 30.46 2.17
N LEU A 342 -16.78 30.72 1.08
CA LEU A 342 -17.03 32.08 0.60
C LEU A 342 -17.86 32.92 1.59
N GLY A 343 -18.77 32.29 2.32
CA GLY A 343 -19.51 32.93 3.41
C GLY A 343 -18.62 33.40 4.56
N LEU A 344 -17.52 32.69 4.86
CA LEU A 344 -16.57 33.10 5.90
C LEU A 344 -15.76 34.35 5.50
N VAL A 345 -15.62 34.64 4.20
CA VAL A 345 -14.92 35.83 3.73
C VAL A 345 -15.59 37.10 4.24
N THR A 346 -16.92 37.16 4.29
CA THR A 346 -17.64 38.35 4.76
C THR A 346 -17.41 38.59 6.24
N VAL A 347 -17.39 37.53 7.06
CA VAL A 347 -17.10 37.59 8.51
C VAL A 347 -15.68 38.12 8.76
N VAL A 348 -14.69 37.61 8.03
CA VAL A 348 -13.31 38.08 8.13
C VAL A 348 -13.17 39.52 7.67
N CYS A 349 -13.79 39.88 6.53
CA CYS A 349 -13.76 41.26 6.03
C CYS A 349 -14.44 42.22 7.02
N ASP A 350 -15.57 41.81 7.62
CA ASP A 350 -16.25 42.59 8.66
C ASP A 350 -15.35 42.80 9.88
N TRP A 351 -14.67 41.75 10.35
CA TRP A 351 -13.72 41.88 11.45
C TRP A 351 -12.57 42.85 11.13
N ILE A 352 -12.04 42.80 9.90
CA ILE A 352 -10.99 43.74 9.45
C ILE A 352 -11.53 45.18 9.39
N VAL A 353 -12.74 45.38 8.86
CA VAL A 353 -13.36 46.71 8.73
C VAL A 353 -13.60 47.36 10.09
N LEU A 354 -14.10 46.60 11.05
CA LEU A 354 -14.47 47.11 12.39
C LEU A 354 -13.25 47.26 13.31
N THR A 355 -12.16 46.51 13.07
CA THR A 355 -10.98 46.53 13.95
C THR A 355 -9.85 47.38 13.39
N CYS A 356 -9.52 47.24 12.11
CA CYS A 356 -8.26 47.71 11.52
C CYS A 356 -8.39 49.00 10.69
N MET A 357 -9.59 49.41 10.29
CA MET A 357 -9.75 50.60 9.45
C MET A 357 -9.77 51.90 10.25
N THR A 358 -9.24 52.97 9.64
CA THR A 358 -9.18 54.31 10.25
C THR A 358 -10.56 54.91 10.56
N LYS A 359 -11.58 54.57 9.78
CA LYS A 359 -12.98 55.04 9.97
C LYS A 359 -13.86 54.04 10.73
N LYS A 360 -13.29 53.17 11.56
CA LYS A 360 -14.02 52.09 12.26
C LYS A 360 -15.22 52.56 13.10
N ASN A 361 -15.14 53.72 13.75
CA ASN A 361 -16.23 54.22 14.60
C ASN A 361 -17.52 54.45 13.79
N ILE A 362 -17.38 55.04 12.59
CA ILE A 362 -18.51 55.28 11.67
C ILE A 362 -19.11 53.96 11.20
N TYR A 363 -18.27 52.95 10.91
CA TYR A 363 -18.76 51.63 10.50
C TYR A 363 -19.46 50.88 11.66
N ASN A 364 -18.97 51.02 12.89
CA ASN A 364 -19.60 50.43 14.08
C ASN A 364 -20.98 51.03 14.34
N GLU A 365 -21.12 52.36 14.32
CA GLU A 365 -22.39 53.06 14.57
C GLU A 365 -23.48 52.70 13.56
N GLN A 366 -23.10 52.48 12.29
CA GLN A 366 -24.04 52.11 11.23
C GLN A 366 -24.38 50.61 11.22
N LYS A 367 -23.53 49.77 11.80
CA LYS A 367 -23.73 48.31 11.84
C LYS A 367 -24.48 47.86 13.08
N TYR A 368 -24.20 48.46 14.23
CA TYR A 368 -24.78 48.08 15.52
C TYR A 368 -25.76 49.15 16.00
N SER A 369 -27.02 48.75 16.14
CA SER A 369 -28.00 49.51 16.92
C SER A 369 -28.06 48.90 18.31
N TYR A 370 -27.70 49.68 19.32
CA TYR A 370 -27.82 49.29 20.72
C TYR A 370 -29.26 49.55 21.16
N VAL A 371 -29.88 48.55 21.81
CA VAL A 371 -31.18 48.69 22.45
C VAL A 371 -30.95 48.47 23.94
N ASP A 372 -31.12 49.52 24.72
CA ASP A 372 -31.01 49.43 26.18
C ASP A 372 -32.33 48.91 26.75
N ASP A 373 -32.27 47.85 27.56
CA ASP A 373 -33.45 47.22 28.21
C ASP A 373 -34.30 48.23 29.01
N PHE A 374 -33.70 49.33 29.44
CA PHE A 374 -34.38 50.40 30.19
C PHE A 374 -35.42 51.18 29.39
N GLN A 375 -35.40 51.17 28.05
CA GLN A 375 -36.42 51.83 27.23
C GLN A 375 -37.67 50.96 26.98
N LEU A 376 -37.60 49.65 27.25
CA LEU A 376 -38.75 48.74 27.09
C LEU A 376 -39.69 48.79 28.31
N VAL A 377 -39.19 49.18 29.48
CA VAL A 377 -40.00 49.24 30.72
C VAL A 377 -40.91 50.48 30.75
N SER A 378 -40.54 51.61 30.13
CA SER A 378 -41.37 52.82 30.13
C SER A 378 -42.63 52.70 29.26
N ASN A 379 -42.67 51.78 28.30
CA ASN A 379 -43.81 51.56 27.40
C ASN A 379 -44.65 50.33 27.75
N SER A 380 -44.24 49.51 28.74
CA SER A 380 -44.97 48.30 29.13
C SER A 380 -46.18 48.56 30.05
N PHE A 381 -46.43 49.80 30.50
CA PHE A 381 -47.54 50.10 31.41
C PHE A 381 -48.85 50.54 30.74
N SER A 382 -48.91 50.70 29.42
CA SER A 382 -50.12 51.21 28.74
C SER A 382 -50.73 50.31 27.66
N ASN A 383 -50.21 49.10 27.38
CA ASN A 383 -50.86 48.16 26.46
C ASN A 383 -50.56 46.69 26.80
N LEU A 384 -51.32 46.13 27.75
CA LEU A 384 -51.47 44.67 27.85
C LEU A 384 -52.42 44.20 26.74
N ARG A 385 -51.90 44.06 25.50
CA ARG A 385 -52.48 43.15 24.50
C ARG A 385 -51.55 41.95 24.40
N MET A 386 -52.09 40.82 24.83
CA MET A 386 -51.56 39.47 24.82
C MET A 386 -50.73 39.20 23.54
N THR A 387 -49.41 39.27 23.66
CA THR A 387 -48.45 38.80 22.64
C THR A 387 -48.01 37.39 23.02
N CYS A 388 -48.07 36.50 22.03
CA CYS A 388 -47.70 35.11 22.16
C CYS A 388 -46.17 35.00 22.21
N SER A 389 -45.61 34.96 23.41
CA SER A 389 -44.20 34.58 23.62
C SER A 389 -44.06 33.08 23.39
N ILE A 390 -43.68 32.68 22.17
CA ILE A 390 -43.07 31.36 21.96
C ILE A 390 -41.59 31.49 22.31
N LEU A 391 -41.23 30.91 23.46
CA LEU A 391 -39.84 30.63 23.81
C LEU A 391 -39.20 29.80 22.69
N ILE A 392 -38.41 30.43 21.83
CA ILE A 392 -37.37 29.72 21.08
C ILE A 392 -36.21 29.57 22.05
N MET A 393 -36.15 28.42 22.70
CA MET A 393 -35.00 28.00 23.49
C MET A 393 -33.81 27.83 22.53
N GLN A 394 -32.97 28.86 22.40
CA GLN A 394 -31.64 28.70 21.82
C GLN A 394 -30.82 27.84 22.80
N ARG A 395 -30.72 26.54 22.50
CA ARG A 395 -29.66 25.69 23.02
C ARG A 395 -28.33 26.21 22.47
N ILE A 396 -27.66 27.05 23.25
CA ILE A 396 -26.22 27.21 23.19
C ILE A 396 -25.65 25.87 23.71
N VAL A 397 -25.15 25.03 22.81
CA VAL A 397 -24.28 23.92 23.18
C VAL A 397 -22.89 24.53 23.42
N PRO A 398 -22.35 24.53 24.65
CA PRO A 398 -20.95 24.88 24.83
C PRO A 398 -20.07 23.80 24.19
N ILE A 399 -19.16 24.23 23.33
CA ILE A 399 -18.07 23.41 22.81
C ILE A 399 -17.18 23.03 24.00
N GLN A 400 -17.34 21.82 24.53
CA GLN A 400 -16.35 21.20 25.39
C GLN A 400 -15.19 20.72 24.52
N ALA A 401 -14.00 21.27 24.77
CA ALA A 401 -12.75 20.80 24.20
C ALA A 401 -12.52 19.33 24.60
N PHE A 402 -12.56 18.43 23.63
CA PHE A 402 -12.20 17.02 23.80
C PHE A 402 -10.70 16.87 23.55
N TRP A 403 -9.90 16.91 24.63
CA TRP A 403 -8.55 16.37 24.64
C TRP A 403 -8.62 14.88 25.01
N PRO A 404 -8.06 13.94 24.23
CA PRO A 404 -7.98 12.56 24.65
C PRO A 404 -6.86 12.41 25.71
N LYS A 405 -7.25 12.10 26.95
CA LYS A 405 -6.33 11.53 27.95
C LYS A 405 -6.19 10.03 27.69
N SER A 406 -4.96 9.63 27.43
CA SER A 406 -4.45 8.26 27.48
C SER A 406 -4.77 7.59 28.82
N HIS A 407 -5.41 6.42 28.79
CA HIS A 407 -5.40 5.49 29.91
C HIS A 407 -4.49 4.30 29.58
N HIS A 408 -3.39 4.24 30.31
CA HIS A 408 -2.70 3.00 30.65
C HIS A 408 -3.69 2.06 31.35
N THR A 409 -3.79 0.84 30.84
CA THR A 409 -4.12 -0.34 31.63
C THR A 409 -2.87 -1.21 31.67
N GLY A 410 -2.37 -1.44 32.89
CA GLY A 410 -1.36 -2.43 33.15
C GLY A 410 -1.90 -3.83 32.87
N LEU A 411 -1.03 -4.62 32.26
CA LEU A 411 -0.86 -6.05 32.49
C LEU A 411 0.54 -6.19 33.09
#